data_AF-A0A077PB82-F1
#
_entry.id   AF-A0A077PB82-F1
#
_cell.length_a   1.000
_cell.length_b   1.000
_cell.length_c   1.000
_cell.angle_alpha   90.00
_cell.angle_beta   90.00
_cell.angle_gamma   90.00
#
_symmetry.space_group_name_H-M   'P 1'
#
loop_
_entity.id
_entity.type
_entity.pdbx_description
1 polymer ?
#
loop_
_entity_poly.entity_id
_entity_poly.type
_entity_poly.pdbx_seq_one_letter_code
_entity_poly.pdbx_strand_id
1 'polypeptide(L)' 'MSNKSYLQNALELNEEILALVIPLLTTVENKVDPNTHAMLRTVRRLSTTQNYELTKLSNNFE' A
#
# COMPACT_ATOMS: atom_id res chain seq x y z
N MET A 1 14.89 -14.71 12.34
CA MET A 1 14.66 -13.38 11.71
C MET A 1 14.53 -12.35 12.82
N SER A 2 15.08 -11.15 12.65
CA SER A 2 14.99 -10.07 13.64
C SER A 2 13.70 -9.26 13.44
N ASN A 3 13.21 -8.58 14.48
CA ASN A 3 12.06 -7.67 14.37
C ASN A 3 12.25 -6.63 13.25
N LYS A 4 13.49 -6.18 13.04
CA LYS A 4 13.87 -5.28 11.94
C LYS A 4 13.64 -5.91 10.56
N SER A 5 14.00 -7.19 10.37
CA SER A 5 13.77 -7.89 9.10
C SER A 5 12.27 -8.10 8.79
N TYR A 6 11.44 -8.34 9.81
CA TYR A 6 9.99 -8.44 9.61
C TYR A 6 9.36 -7.10 9.23
N LEU A 7 9.83 -6.02 9.84
CA LEU A 7 9.37 -4.67 9.53
C LEU A 7 9.76 -4.23 8.11
N GLN A 8 10.99 -4.52 7.70
CA GLN A 8 11.47 -4.26 6.34
C GLN A 8 10.62 -5.01 5.30
N ASN A 9 10.37 -6.31 5.53
CA ASN A 9 9.52 -7.09 4.66
C ASN A 9 8.07 -6.56 4.60
N ALA A 10 7.54 -6.04 5.71
CA ALA A 10 6.22 -5.42 5.72
C ALA A 10 6.16 -4.11 4.92
N LEU A 11 7.24 -3.31 4.93
CA LEU A 11 7.37 -2.12 4.09
C LEU A 11 7.38 -2.48 2.61
N GLU A 12 8.23 -3.43 2.22
CA GLU A 12 8.36 -3.89 0.82
C GLU A 12 7.03 -4.42 0.27
N LEU A 13 6.35 -5.30 1.03
CA LEU A 13 5.03 -5.80 0.61
C LEU A 13 4.00 -4.67 0.42
N ASN A 14 4.04 -3.64 1.25
CA ASN A 14 3.10 -2.54 1.13
C ASN A 14 3.44 -1.59 -0.03
N GLU A 15 4.73 -1.44 -0.35
CA GLU A 15 5.18 -0.77 -1.57
C GLU A 15 4.73 -1.53 -2.84
N GLU A 16 4.84 -2.86 -2.83
CA GLU A 16 4.33 -3.71 -3.93
C GLU A 16 2.82 -3.55 -4.11
N ILE A 17 2.03 -3.51 -3.03
CA ILE A 17 0.58 -3.26 -3.12
C ILE A 17 0.29 -1.89 -3.75
N LEU A 18 1.00 -0.84 -3.33
CA LEU A 18 0.83 0.50 -3.91
C LEU A 18 1.21 0.54 -5.40
N ALA A 19 2.30 -0.14 -5.77
CA ALA A 19 2.75 -0.25 -7.15
C ALA A 19 1.73 -0.95 -8.06
N LEU A 20 0.95 -1.90 -7.51
CA LEU A 20 -0.12 -2.59 -8.22
C LEU A 20 -1.41 -1.78 -8.28
N VAL A 21 -1.83 -1.19 -7.16
CA VAL A 21 -3.14 -0.52 -7.04
C VAL A 21 -3.20 0.78 -7.84
N ILE A 22 -2.10 1.52 -7.94
CA ILE A 22 -2.08 2.80 -8.66
C ILE A 22 -2.40 2.62 -10.17
N PRO A 23 -1.72 1.75 -10.92
CA PRO A 23 -2.07 1.47 -12.32
C PRO A 23 -3.48 0.87 -12.49
N LEU A 24 -3.92 0.03 -11.56
CA LEU A 24 -5.27 -0.53 -11.58
C LEU A 24 -6.32 0.56 -11.46
N LEU A 25 -6.14 1.52 -10.54
CA LEU A 25 -7.01 2.70 -10.43
C LEU A 25 -7.12 3.46 -11.75
N THR A 26 -5.98 3.80 -12.37
CA THR A 26 -5.95 4.48 -13.67
C THR A 26 -6.69 3.70 -14.76
N THR A 27 -6.58 2.37 -14.72
CA THR A 27 -7.23 1.49 -15.70
C THR A 27 -8.74 1.46 -15.53
N VAL A 28 -9.23 1.42 -14.28
CA VAL A 28 -10.66 1.28 -13.99
C VAL A 28 -11.42 2.61 -14.03
N GLU A 29 -10.75 3.75 -13.79
CA GLU A 29 -11.35 5.09 -13.72
C GLU A 29 -12.14 5.46 -15.00
N ASN A 30 -11.78 4.85 -16.14
CA ASN A 30 -12.40 5.11 -17.44
C ASN A 30 -13.20 3.92 -18.03
N LYS A 31 -13.21 2.75 -17.38
CA LYS A 31 -13.63 1.49 -18.05
C LYS A 31 -14.49 0.53 -17.23
N VAL A 32 -14.64 0.71 -15.91
CA VAL A 32 -15.24 -0.33 -15.05
C VAL A 32 -16.33 0.26 -14.14
N ASP A 33 -17.16 -0.63 -13.60
CA ASP A 33 -18.19 -0.33 -12.59
C ASP A 33 -17.66 0.57 -11.45
N PRO A 34 -18.45 1.56 -11.00
CA PRO A 34 -18.08 2.48 -9.92
C PRO A 34 -17.68 1.80 -8.60
N ASN A 35 -18.24 0.62 -8.31
CA ASN A 35 -17.89 -0.10 -7.08
C ASN A 35 -16.44 -0.60 -7.10
N THR A 36 -15.97 -1.10 -8.25
CA THR A 36 -14.60 -1.56 -8.43
C THR A 36 -13.59 -0.41 -8.24
N HIS A 37 -13.88 0.77 -8.80
CA HIS A 37 -13.05 1.95 -8.59
C HIS A 37 -13.05 2.39 -7.11
N ALA A 38 -14.20 2.37 -6.44
CA ALA A 38 -14.29 2.69 -5.01
C ALA A 38 -13.50 1.72 -4.12
N MET A 39 -13.53 0.42 -4.44
CA MET A 39 -12.75 -0.62 -3.73
C MET A 39 -11.25 -0.37 -3.87
N LEU A 40 -10.75 -0.20 -5.10
CA LEU A 40 -9.33 0.06 -5.35
C LEU A 40 -8.85 1.38 -4.71
N ARG A 41 -9.70 2.41 -4.72
CA ARG A 41 -9.42 3.70 -4.04
C ARG A 41 -9.30 3.50 -2.53
N THR A 42 -10.11 2.62 -1.96
CA THR A 42 -10.06 2.26 -0.54
C THR A 42 -8.77 1.51 -0.22
N VAL A 43 -8.38 0.52 -1.02
CA VAL A 43 -7.11 -0.20 -0.86
C VAL A 43 -5.93 0.78 -0.90
N ARG A 44 -5.89 1.69 -1.90
CA ARG A 44 -4.83 2.71 -1.99
C ARG A 44 -4.71 3.53 -0.70
N ARG A 45 -5.85 3.97 -0.14
CA ARG A 45 -5.86 4.76 1.10
C ARG A 45 -5.33 3.96 2.28
N LEU A 46 -5.76 2.71 2.45
CA LEU A 46 -5.28 1.83 3.52
C LEU A 46 -3.78 1.58 3.41
N SER A 47 -3.29 1.23 2.22
CA SER A 47 -1.86 0.96 1.99
C SER A 47 -1.00 2.20 2.17
N THR A 48 -1.48 3.39 1.77
CA THR A 48 -0.74 4.65 1.99
C THR A 48 -0.59 4.94 3.48
N THR A 49 -1.68 4.80 4.26
CA THR A 49 -1.64 4.98 5.71
C THR A 49 -0.72 3.95 6.38
N GLN A 50 -0.82 2.68 5.96
CA GLN A 50 0.06 1.63 6.46
C GLN A 50 1.53 1.91 6.16
N ASN A 51 1.85 2.43 4.96
CA ASN A 51 3.24 2.74 4.57
C ASN A 51 3.83 3.80 5.50
N TYR A 52 3.04 4.85 5.76
CA TYR A 52 3.43 5.93 6.65
C TYR A 52 3.71 5.43 8.08
N GLU A 53 2.82 4.62 8.66
CA GLU A 53 3.01 4.09 10.01
C GLU A 53 4.18 3.10 10.10
N LEU A 54 4.35 2.23 9.09
CA LEU A 54 5.48 1.30 9.04
C LEU A 54 6.82 2.05 8.90
N THR A 55 6.86 3.10 8.07
CA THR A 55 8.06 3.93 7.89
C THR A 55 8.42 4.63 9.20
N LYS A 56 7.42 5.23 9.87
CA LYS A 56 7.60 5.86 11.18
C LYS A 56 8.10 4.86 12.23
N LEU A 57 7.56 3.64 12.22
CA LEU A 57 8.01 2.57 13.10
C LEU A 57 9.46 2.16 12.78
N SER A 58 9.83 2.07 11.51
CA SER A 58 11.19 1.69 11.06
C SER A 58 12.23 2.69 11.52
N ASN A 59 11.93 4.00 11.41
CA ASN A 59 12.81 5.06 11.85
C ASN A 59 13.02 5.08 13.38
N ASN A 60 12.16 4.42 14.17
CA ASN A 60 12.38 4.25 15.62
C ASN A 60 13.39 3.13 15.94
N PHE A 61 13.81 2.34 14.94
CA PHE A 61 14.82 1.27 15.06
C PHE A 61 16.17 1.65 14.41
N GLU A 62 16.33 2.89 13.98
CA GLU A 62 17.60 3.51 13.58
C GLU A 62 18.27 4.20 14.78
#